data_AF-A0A1F6PDI5-F1
#
_entry.id   AF-A0A1F6PDI5-F1
#
_cell.length_a   1.000
_cell.length_b   1.000
_cell.length_c   1.000
_cell.angle_alpha   90.00
_cell.angle_beta   90.00
_cell.angle_gamma   90.00
#
_symmetry.space_group_name_H-M   'P 1'
#
loop_
_entity.id
_entity.type
_entity.pdbx_description
1 polymer ?
#
loop_
_entity_poly.entity_id
_entity_poly.type
_entity_poly.pdbx_seq_one_letter_code
_entity_poly.pdbx_strand_id
1 'polypeptide(L)'
;MSAVLDNHFNTLEWTYSNPEEKTTINAQKKDNNILLKGIYRGNAISKSYTIDEHPWKEFFPADLSQFVVSDKSEIVFWCIAVFDPGAMEIGEFSAKKDGEEVIKINGKSVNAVHLKITFTDWKSVFWQGDFWCRREDGQYVLYKGVEGPGGAEIVTILVREIR
;
A
#
# COMPACT_ATOMS: atom_id res chain seq x y z
N MET A 1 9.86 3.96 -8.24
CA MET A 1 9.89 2.87 -7.25
C MET A 1 9.88 1.53 -7.97
N SER A 2 10.45 0.49 -7.37
CA SER A 2 10.36 -0.90 -7.86
C SER A 2 10.34 -1.87 -6.68
N ALA A 3 9.86 -3.10 -6.88
CA ALA A 3 9.89 -4.16 -5.87
C ALA A 3 10.16 -5.54 -6.48
N VAL A 4 10.70 -6.43 -5.65
CA VAL A 4 10.73 -7.88 -5.86
C VAL A 4 9.70 -8.49 -4.92
N LEU A 5 8.81 -9.31 -5.47
CA LEU A 5 7.70 -9.93 -4.74
C LEU A 5 7.83 -11.46 -4.77
N ASP A 6 7.32 -12.13 -3.74
CA ASP A 6 7.12 -13.59 -3.75
C ASP A 6 5.84 -13.98 -4.53
N ASN A 7 5.55 -15.28 -4.62
CA ASN A 7 4.37 -15.80 -5.31
C ASN A 7 3.02 -15.43 -4.65
N HIS A 8 3.06 -14.87 -3.44
CA HIS A 8 1.91 -14.33 -2.72
C HIS A 8 1.86 -12.80 -2.77
N PHE A 9 2.65 -12.19 -3.66
CA PHE A 9 2.85 -10.75 -3.79
C PHE A 9 3.34 -10.09 -2.49
N ASN A 10 4.03 -10.81 -1.61
CA ASN A 10 4.68 -10.19 -0.46
C ASN A 10 5.99 -9.55 -0.92
N THR A 11 6.27 -8.35 -0.44
CA THR A 11 7.50 -7.64 -0.75
C THR A 11 8.70 -8.34 -0.11
N LEU A 12 9.71 -8.65 -0.93
CA LEU A 12 11.01 -9.15 -0.50
C LEU A 12 12.07 -8.05 -0.57
N GLU A 13 11.99 -7.22 -1.61
CA GLU A 13 12.85 -6.06 -1.80
C GLU A 13 12.04 -4.90 -2.36
N TRP A 14 12.44 -3.68 -2.00
CA TRP A 14 11.83 -2.46 -2.49
C TRP A 14 12.86 -1.37 -2.69
N THR A 15 12.67 -0.57 -3.74
CA THR A 15 13.43 0.65 -3.96
C THR A 15 12.52 1.84 -4.22
N TYR A 16 12.93 2.97 -3.68
CA TYR A 16 12.29 4.27 -3.90
C TYR A 16 13.35 5.30 -4.27
N SER A 17 13.08 6.10 -5.29
CA SER A 17 13.96 7.18 -5.70
C SER A 17 13.12 8.40 -6.05
N ASN A 18 13.53 9.53 -5.49
CA ASN A 18 13.03 10.85 -5.80
C ASN A 18 14.26 11.78 -5.90
N PRO A 19 14.80 11.99 -7.12
CA PRO A 19 15.99 12.82 -7.32
C PRO A 19 15.80 14.28 -6.90
N GLU A 20 14.59 14.84 -7.06
CA GLU A 20 14.29 16.24 -6.68
C GLU A 20 14.46 16.43 -5.17
N GLU A 21 13.99 15.46 -4.39
CA GLU A 21 14.14 15.40 -2.93
C GLU A 21 15.46 14.75 -2.48
N LYS A 22 16.44 14.54 -3.39
CA LYS A 22 17.73 13.87 -3.09
C LYS A 22 17.55 12.59 -2.28
N THR A 23 16.60 11.76 -2.69
CA THR A 23 16.21 10.55 -1.97
C THR A 23 16.40 9.31 -2.85
N THR A 24 17.07 8.30 -2.32
CA THR A 24 17.25 6.98 -2.94
C THR A 24 17.37 5.94 -1.84
N ILE A 25 16.43 5.01 -1.81
CA ILE A 25 16.20 4.07 -0.72
C ILE A 25 16.16 2.66 -1.30
N ASN A 26 16.74 1.73 -0.57
CA ASN A 26 16.61 0.30 -0.77
C ASN A 26 16.20 -0.34 0.56
N ALA A 27 15.20 -1.21 0.52
CA ALA A 27 14.79 -2.03 1.64
C ALA A 27 14.77 -3.50 1.23
N GLN A 28 15.18 -4.38 2.13
CA GLN A 28 15.19 -5.84 1.92
C GLN A 28 14.70 -6.55 3.16
N LYS A 29 13.80 -7.52 2.98
CA LYS A 29 13.37 -8.44 4.03
C LYS A 29 14.44 -9.52 4.25
N LYS A 30 14.85 -9.70 5.50
CA LYS A 30 15.70 -10.79 5.97
C LYS A 30 15.10 -11.38 7.24
N ASP A 31 14.58 -12.60 7.12
CA ASP A 31 13.81 -13.25 8.18
C ASP A 31 12.67 -12.32 8.66
N ASN A 32 12.64 -12.02 9.95
CA ASN A 32 11.66 -11.15 10.61
C ASN A 32 12.14 -9.69 10.71
N ASN A 33 13.06 -9.28 9.83
CA ASN A 33 13.54 -7.90 9.78
C ASN A 33 13.44 -7.32 8.37
N ILE A 34 13.15 -6.02 8.28
CA ILE A 34 13.32 -5.24 7.06
C ILE A 34 14.49 -4.28 7.29
N LEU A 35 15.52 -4.43 6.45
CA LEU A 35 16.71 -3.58 6.47
C LEU A 35 16.54 -2.49 5.43
N LEU A 36 16.42 -1.23 5.87
CA LEU A 36 16.30 -0.06 5.00
C LEU A 36 17.61 0.72 5.01
N LYS A 37 18.15 1.03 3.83
CA LYS A 37 19.37 1.84 3.68
C LYS A 37 19.26 2.77 2.48
N GLY A 38 20.01 3.87 2.53
CA GLY A 38 20.14 4.77 1.39
C GLY A 38 20.36 6.21 1.80
N ILE A 39 19.90 7.12 0.95
CA ILE A 39 19.93 8.55 1.17
C ILE A 39 18.48 9.04 1.26
N TYR A 40 18.13 9.76 2.32
CA TYR A 40 16.84 10.43 2.49
C TYR A 40 17.07 11.93 2.66
N ARG A 41 16.52 12.75 1.76
CA ARG A 41 16.69 14.21 1.76
C ARG A 41 18.16 14.64 1.90
N GLY A 42 19.04 13.97 1.16
CA GLY A 42 20.48 14.20 1.17
C GLY A 42 21.26 13.61 2.35
N ASN A 43 20.60 12.98 3.32
CA ASN A 43 21.26 12.37 4.49
C ASN A 43 21.31 10.85 4.37
N ALA A 44 22.45 10.25 4.69
CA ALA A 44 22.54 8.80 4.76
C ALA A 44 21.71 8.24 5.90
N ILE A 45 20.92 7.20 5.62
CA ILE A 45 20.12 6.50 6.62
C ILE A 45 20.35 4.99 6.54
N SER A 46 20.25 4.34 7.70
CA SER A 46 20.29 2.89 7.85
C SER A 46 19.40 2.51 9.02
N LYS A 47 18.31 1.81 8.75
CA LYS A 47 17.30 1.40 9.72
C LYS A 47 17.08 -0.12 9.63
N SER A 48 16.66 -0.70 10.75
CA SER A 48 16.24 -2.09 10.83
C SER A 48 14.92 -2.12 11.58
N TYR A 49 13.90 -2.68 10.96
CA TYR A 49 12.59 -2.86 11.58
C TYR A 49 12.36 -4.34 11.84
N THR A 50 12.05 -4.68 13.07
CA THR A 50 11.56 -6.03 13.40
C THR A 50 10.06 -6.07 13.11
N ILE A 51 9.65 -7.07 12.35
CA ILE A 51 8.26 -7.35 12.01
C ILE A 51 7.89 -8.74 12.53
N ASP A 52 6.61 -8.99 12.70
CA ASP A 52 6.10 -10.33 12.99
C ASP A 52 5.84 -11.12 11.70
N GLU A 53 4.98 -12.12 11.77
CA GLU A 53 4.62 -12.99 10.65
C GLU A 53 3.69 -12.32 9.62
N HIS A 54 3.18 -11.11 9.88
CA HIS A 54 2.39 -10.39 8.90
C HIS A 54 3.23 -10.05 7.66
N PRO A 55 2.65 -10.12 6.45
CA PRO A 55 3.38 -9.85 5.22
C PRO A 55 3.80 -8.38 5.13
N TRP A 56 4.93 -8.12 4.48
CA TRP A 56 5.29 -6.78 4.02
C TRP A 56 4.66 -6.55 2.64
N LYS A 57 3.90 -5.46 2.48
CA LYS A 57 3.13 -5.14 1.27
C LYS A 57 3.38 -3.68 0.88
N GLU A 58 4.51 -3.40 0.23
CA GLU A 58 4.96 -2.04 -0.05
C GLU A 58 4.23 -1.39 -1.25
N PHE A 59 3.63 -2.19 -2.13
CA PHE A 59 2.84 -1.75 -3.29
C PHE A 59 1.34 -2.03 -3.07
N PHE A 60 0.82 -1.86 -1.85
CA PHE A 60 -0.64 -1.83 -1.70
C PHE A 60 -1.21 -0.66 -2.53
N PRO A 61 -2.31 -0.84 -3.31
CA PRO A 61 -3.23 -1.98 -3.33
C PRO A 61 -2.92 -3.11 -4.34
N ALA A 62 -1.92 -2.97 -5.22
CA ALA A 62 -1.60 -4.01 -6.21
C ALA A 62 -1.22 -5.35 -5.54
N ASP A 63 -0.49 -5.28 -4.43
CA ASP A 63 -0.07 -6.45 -3.65
C ASP A 63 -1.22 -7.13 -2.87
N LEU A 64 -2.41 -6.52 -2.86
CA LEU A 64 -3.62 -7.03 -2.18
C LEU A 64 -4.58 -7.77 -3.12
N SER A 65 -4.26 -7.91 -4.41
CA SER A 65 -5.11 -8.59 -5.40
C SER A 65 -5.53 -10.01 -4.94
N GLN A 66 -4.61 -10.82 -4.45
CA GLN A 66 -4.91 -12.15 -3.90
C GLN A 66 -5.84 -12.10 -2.68
N PHE A 67 -5.67 -11.10 -1.81
CA PHE A 67 -6.56 -10.90 -0.67
C PHE A 67 -7.99 -10.55 -1.15
N VAL A 68 -8.11 -9.65 -2.14
CA VAL A 68 -9.39 -9.25 -2.73
C VAL A 68 -10.17 -10.45 -3.26
N VAL A 69 -9.51 -11.34 -4.00
CA VAL A 69 -10.20 -12.51 -4.60
C VAL A 69 -10.50 -13.62 -3.61
N SER A 70 -9.77 -13.70 -2.49
CA SER A 70 -9.99 -14.73 -1.45
C SER A 70 -11.32 -14.57 -0.67
N ASP A 71 -11.62 -15.52 0.20
CA ASP A 71 -12.77 -15.45 1.13
C ASP A 71 -12.44 -14.75 2.47
N LYS A 72 -11.20 -14.30 2.67
CA LYS A 72 -10.81 -13.56 3.89
C LYS A 72 -11.52 -12.21 3.94
N SER A 73 -11.98 -11.80 5.12
CA SER A 73 -12.60 -10.49 5.35
C SER A 73 -11.59 -9.39 5.71
N GLU A 74 -10.42 -9.77 6.23
CA GLU A 74 -9.37 -8.85 6.69
C GLU A 74 -7.98 -9.43 6.44
N ILE A 75 -7.02 -8.54 6.22
CA ILE A 75 -5.57 -8.83 6.24
C ILE A 75 -4.85 -7.72 6.99
N VAL A 76 -3.90 -8.10 7.83
CA VAL A 76 -2.95 -7.19 8.48
C VAL A 76 -1.60 -7.33 7.78
N PHE A 77 -0.90 -6.21 7.56
CA PHE A 77 0.36 -6.18 6.83
C PHE A 77 1.22 -4.98 7.26
N TRP A 78 2.53 -5.10 7.01
CA TRP A 78 3.49 -4.02 7.22
C TRP A 78 3.71 -3.23 5.93
N CYS A 79 3.96 -1.93 6.05
CA CYS A 79 4.43 -1.07 4.96
C CYS A 79 5.33 0.06 5.49
N ILE A 80 6.28 0.48 4.68
CA ILE A 80 7.11 1.65 4.95
C ILE A 80 6.42 2.89 4.38
N ALA A 81 6.31 3.95 5.17
CA ALA A 81 5.80 5.22 4.68
C ALA A 81 6.87 5.95 3.88
N VAL A 82 6.52 6.48 2.70
CA VAL A 82 7.40 7.34 1.88
C VAL A 82 7.10 8.83 2.02
N PHE A 83 5.94 9.17 2.60
CA PHE A 83 5.48 10.54 2.75
C PHE A 83 5.40 10.92 4.23
N ASP A 84 5.49 12.22 4.50
CA ASP A 84 5.32 12.75 5.85
C ASP A 84 3.83 12.76 6.24
N PRO A 85 3.50 12.65 7.55
CA PRO A 85 4.41 12.37 8.66
C PRO A 85 4.80 10.87 8.73
N GLY A 86 6.06 10.59 9.09
CA GLY A 86 6.55 9.22 9.28
C GLY A 86 7.28 8.64 8.08
N ALA A 87 7.74 9.48 7.13
CA ALA A 87 8.56 9.05 6.03
C ALA A 87 9.79 8.26 6.53
N MET A 88 10.05 7.13 5.87
CA MET A 88 11.05 6.14 6.26
C MET A 88 10.81 5.54 7.65
N GLU A 89 9.56 5.42 8.09
CA GLU A 89 9.16 4.59 9.22
C GLU A 89 8.23 3.48 8.74
N ILE A 90 8.22 2.36 9.47
CA ILE A 90 7.30 1.26 9.19
C ILE A 90 6.01 1.42 10.00
N GLY A 91 4.89 1.04 9.41
CA GLY A 91 3.59 0.95 10.08
C GLY A 91 2.90 -0.37 9.77
N GLU A 92 2.10 -0.83 10.73
CA GLU A 92 1.16 -1.93 10.52
C GLU A 92 -0.19 -1.37 10.07
N PHE A 93 -0.75 -2.01 9.05
CA PHE A 93 -1.99 -1.63 8.40
C PHE A 93 -2.96 -2.81 8.40
N SER A 94 -4.24 -2.49 8.45
CA SER A 94 -5.32 -3.45 8.20
C SER A 94 -6.07 -3.03 6.94
N ALA A 95 -6.33 -4.01 6.06
CA ALA A 95 -7.28 -3.89 4.97
C ALA A 95 -8.49 -4.79 5.24
N LYS A 96 -9.68 -4.19 5.27
CA LYS A 96 -10.97 -4.87 5.50
C LYS A 96 -11.86 -4.76 4.28
N LYS A 97 -12.51 -5.85 3.90
CA LYS A 97 -13.57 -5.83 2.88
C LYS A 97 -14.82 -5.20 3.48
N ASP A 98 -15.31 -4.14 2.83
CA ASP A 98 -16.49 -3.38 3.23
C ASP A 98 -17.65 -3.56 2.22
N GLY A 99 -17.68 -4.71 1.56
CA GLY A 99 -18.75 -5.10 0.64
C GLY A 99 -18.33 -5.20 -0.81
N GLU A 100 -19.31 -5.54 -1.64
CA GLU A 100 -19.18 -5.59 -3.10
C GLU A 100 -20.24 -4.67 -3.73
N GLU A 101 -19.84 -3.91 -4.74
CA GLU A 101 -20.74 -3.01 -5.45
C GLU A 101 -20.37 -2.89 -6.93
N VAL A 102 -21.34 -2.47 -7.74
CA VAL A 102 -21.12 -2.18 -9.16
C VAL A 102 -20.82 -0.69 -9.31
N ILE A 103 -19.58 -0.37 -9.61
CA ILE A 103 -19.14 1.01 -9.84
C ILE A 103 -19.00 1.30 -11.34
N LYS A 104 -19.09 2.58 -11.73
CA LYS A 104 -18.82 3.03 -13.10
C LYS A 104 -17.42 3.62 -13.20
N ILE A 105 -16.54 2.96 -13.95
CA ILE A 105 -15.19 3.44 -14.27
C ILE A 105 -15.10 3.64 -15.78
N ASN A 106 -14.84 4.87 -16.21
CA ASN A 106 -14.75 5.24 -17.63
C ASN A 106 -15.95 4.78 -18.47
N GLY A 107 -17.16 4.91 -17.92
CA GLY A 107 -18.41 4.50 -18.58
C GLY A 107 -18.70 3.00 -18.58
N LYS A 108 -17.81 2.16 -18.04
CA LYS A 108 -18.00 0.72 -17.92
C LYS A 108 -18.42 0.36 -16.49
N SER A 109 -19.37 -0.56 -16.36
CA SER A 109 -19.71 -1.18 -15.07
C SER A 109 -18.62 -2.17 -14.66
N VAL A 110 -18.16 -2.07 -13.42
CA VAL A 110 -17.16 -2.96 -12.82
C VAL A 110 -17.73 -3.48 -11.50
N ASN A 111 -17.80 -4.81 -11.34
CA ASN A 111 -18.04 -5.42 -10.04
C ASN A 111 -16.78 -5.26 -9.19
N ALA A 112 -16.86 -4.49 -8.12
CA ALA A 112 -15.71 -4.16 -7.29
C ALA A 112 -15.95 -4.57 -5.83
N VAL A 113 -14.89 -5.07 -5.20
CA VAL A 113 -14.79 -5.19 -3.74
C VAL A 113 -14.30 -3.85 -3.21
N HIS A 114 -15.04 -3.28 -2.27
CA HIS A 114 -14.61 -2.12 -1.52
C HIS A 114 -13.73 -2.56 -0.35
N LEU A 115 -12.55 -1.97 -0.24
CA LEU A 115 -11.61 -2.15 0.85
C LEU A 115 -11.48 -0.84 1.63
N LYS A 116 -11.52 -0.95 2.95
CA LYS A 116 -11.07 0.08 3.87
C LYS A 116 -9.68 -0.28 4.38
N ILE A 117 -8.71 0.59 4.12
CA ILE A 117 -7.34 0.43 4.59
C ILE A 117 -7.01 1.53 5.60
N THR A 118 -6.45 1.14 6.74
CA THR A 118 -6.06 2.06 7.81
C THR A 118 -4.90 1.49 8.64
N PHE A 119 -4.26 2.32 9.47
CA PHE A 119 -3.30 1.84 10.47
C PHE A 119 -4.00 0.97 11.54
N THR A 120 -3.34 -0.07 12.06
CA THR A 120 -3.90 -0.91 13.13
C THR A 120 -3.88 -0.24 14.50
N ASP A 121 -2.94 0.68 14.71
CA ASP A 121 -2.78 1.42 15.97
C ASP A 121 -3.78 2.58 16.11
N TRP A 122 -3.68 3.30 17.25
CA TRP A 122 -4.34 4.60 17.48
C TRP A 122 -4.10 5.64 16.38
N LYS A 123 -3.15 5.37 15.47
CA LYS A 123 -2.87 6.18 14.28
C LYS A 123 -3.91 6.05 13.17
N SER A 124 -4.90 5.15 13.29
CA SER A 124 -6.01 5.02 12.33
C SER A 124 -6.77 6.32 12.08
N VAL A 125 -6.79 7.24 13.05
CA VAL A 125 -7.40 8.57 12.92
C VAL A 125 -6.65 9.48 11.92
N PHE A 126 -5.35 9.23 11.69
CA PHE A 126 -4.55 10.08 10.81
C PHE A 126 -4.70 9.74 9.34
N TRP A 127 -5.07 8.50 9.01
CA TRP A 127 -5.27 8.10 7.63
C TRP A 127 -6.18 6.88 7.51
N GLN A 128 -7.12 7.01 6.57
CA GLN A 128 -7.92 5.93 6.04
C GLN A 128 -8.03 6.13 4.54
N GLY A 129 -7.94 5.04 3.79
CA GLY A 129 -8.18 5.01 2.36
C GLY A 129 -9.27 4.03 2.00
N ASP A 130 -10.16 4.46 1.12
CA ASP A 130 -11.17 3.63 0.48
C ASP A 130 -10.68 3.21 -0.90
N PHE A 131 -10.62 1.91 -1.15
CA PHE A 131 -10.11 1.34 -2.38
C PHE A 131 -11.16 0.42 -3.00
N TRP A 132 -11.34 0.51 -4.30
CA TRP A 132 -12.18 -0.41 -5.05
C TRP A 132 -11.28 -1.25 -5.94
N CYS A 133 -11.43 -2.56 -5.82
CA CYS A 133 -10.67 -3.55 -6.57
C CYS A 133 -11.64 -4.44 -7.33
N ARG A 134 -11.41 -4.67 -8.62
CA ARG A 134 -12.22 -5.55 -9.47
C ARG A 134 -12.31 -6.95 -8.85
N ARG A 135 -13.51 -7.47 -8.68
CA ARG A 135 -13.75 -8.76 -8.00
C ARG A 135 -13.08 -9.95 -8.68
N GLU A 136 -13.01 -9.92 -10.01
CA GLU A 136 -12.52 -11.03 -10.84
C GLU A 136 -11.04 -11.37 -10.59
N ASP A 137 -10.19 -10.35 -10.44
CA ASP A 137 -8.74 -10.53 -10.39
C ASP A 137 -8.04 -9.68 -9.31
N GLY A 138 -8.81 -8.93 -8.52
CA GLY A 138 -8.30 -8.06 -7.48
C GLY A 138 -7.58 -6.82 -8.00
N GLN A 139 -7.70 -6.50 -9.29
CA GLN A 139 -7.09 -5.30 -9.86
C GLN A 139 -7.68 -4.05 -9.22
N TYR A 140 -6.83 -3.23 -8.63
CA TYR A 140 -7.20 -1.91 -8.14
C TYR A 140 -7.70 -1.01 -9.28
N VAL A 141 -8.85 -0.37 -9.10
CA VAL A 141 -9.52 0.47 -10.12
C VAL A 141 -9.88 1.88 -9.66
N LEU A 142 -10.08 2.10 -8.37
CA LEU A 142 -10.43 3.41 -7.82
C LEU A 142 -9.93 3.53 -6.36
N TYR A 143 -9.39 4.68 -6.01
CA TYR A 143 -9.09 5.10 -4.65
C TYR A 143 -9.79 6.41 -4.35
N LYS A 144 -10.27 6.52 -3.11
CA LYS A 144 -10.65 7.78 -2.47
C LYS A 144 -10.00 7.85 -1.10
N GLY A 145 -9.43 8.98 -0.76
CA GLY A 145 -8.94 9.24 0.58
C GLY A 145 -8.70 10.72 0.81
N VAL A 146 -8.23 11.06 2.00
CA VAL A 146 -7.92 12.44 2.37
C VAL A 146 -6.43 12.60 2.64
N GLU A 147 -5.88 13.77 2.33
CA GLU A 147 -4.52 14.14 2.69
C GLU A 147 -4.41 14.44 4.20
N GLY A 148 -4.55 13.39 5.03
CA GLY A 148 -4.56 13.51 6.49
C GLY A 148 -5.76 14.30 7.05
N PRO A 149 -5.74 14.62 8.36
CA PRO A 149 -6.85 15.31 9.01
C PRO A 149 -7.09 16.71 8.42
N GLY A 150 -8.27 16.91 7.80
CA GLY A 150 -8.67 18.19 7.20
C GLY A 150 -8.08 18.48 5.81
N GLY A 151 -7.38 17.52 5.21
CA GLY A 151 -6.80 17.64 3.88
C GLY A 151 -7.81 17.52 2.74
N ALA A 152 -7.34 17.76 1.51
CA ALA A 152 -8.16 17.63 0.31
C ALA A 152 -8.50 16.15 0.02
N GLU A 153 -9.65 15.92 -0.62
CA GLU A 153 -9.99 14.60 -1.15
C GLU A 153 -9.10 14.28 -2.36
N ILE A 154 -8.46 13.12 -2.31
CA ILE A 154 -7.65 12.56 -3.39
C ILE A 154 -8.43 11.43 -4.02
N VAL A 155 -8.65 11.52 -5.33
CA VAL A 155 -9.30 10.48 -6.12
C VAL A 155 -8.34 9.99 -7.20
N THR A 156 -8.09 8.69 -7.25
CA THR A 156 -7.30 8.06 -8.30
C THR A 156 -8.14 7.01 -9.00
N ILE A 157 -8.11 6.98 -10.34
CA ILE A 157 -8.93 6.09 -11.17
C ILE A 157 -8.03 5.38 -12.18
N LEU A 158 -8.21 4.07 -12.36
CA LEU A 158 -7.60 3.33 -13.45
C LEU A 158 -8.21 3.76 -14.78
N VAL A 159 -7.43 4.47 -15.60
CA VAL A 159 -7.91 4.99 -16.90
C VAL A 159 -7.89 3.92 -17.99
N ARG A 160 -6.81 3.13 -18.08
CA ARG A 160 -6.65 2.06 -19.08
C ARG A 160 -5.61 1.02 -18.66
N GLU A 161 -5.79 -0.21 -19.14
CA GLU A 161 -4.77 -1.26 -19.14
C GLU A 161 -4.11 -1.31 -20.52
N ILE A 162 -2.79 -1.47 -20.59
CA ILE A 162 -2.07 -1.76 -21.83
C ILE A 162 -1.65 -3.23 -21.73
N ARG A 163 -2.13 -4.06 -22.66
CA ARG A 163 -1.79 -5.48 -22.77
C ARG A 163 -1.01 -5.71 -24.05
#